data_AF-A0A642C7S8-F1
#
_entry.id   AF-A0A642C7S8-F1
#
_cell.length_a   1.000
_cell.length_b   1.000
_cell.length_c   1.000
_cell.angle_alpha   90.00
_cell.angle_beta   90.00
_cell.angle_gamma   90.00
#
_symmetry.space_group_name_H-M   'P 1'
#
loop_
_entity.id
_entity.type
_entity.pdbx_description
1 polymer ?
#
loop_
_entity_poly.entity_id
_entity_poly.type
_entity_poly.pdbx_seq_one_letter_code
_entity_poly.pdbx_strand_id
1 'polypeptide(L)'
;SEADRIIREANQIEKNFRATRRTEDFLPVAAELLVNGKNGGYIDFGVHPEYSAFGEQGQQAFTVEFWVKLTDVDEYLNSFVFLLSTFTDDDTKDHERKGWAVNSHFGRLRMTYGIGYSDLFEPGFSFSTLNQWVHVAVVTNENGVDGEVRDGIPVMTKIYVNGQLMLSERGRDDRLPYTPNDKEVAMVAFTGLSATANRIGEKSTNGCMRHLHIWKSAKTQAEIQHLMDTPESVTGSESDLVCGWTLNKTVSDNNNIKDLTGKFSARLIGDFQWVENR
;
A
#
# COMPACT_ATOMS: atom_id res chain seq x y z
N SER A 1 43.05 -35.74 -20.19
CA SER A 1 41.90 -36.41 -20.83
C SER A 1 40.66 -35.53 -20.69
N GLU A 2 39.59 -35.80 -21.42
CA GLU A 2 38.31 -35.09 -21.24
C GLU A 2 37.77 -35.27 -19.81
N ALA A 3 38.01 -36.43 -19.20
CA ALA A 3 37.68 -36.68 -17.80
C ALA A 3 38.40 -35.72 -16.83
N ASP A 4 39.68 -35.41 -17.07
CA ASP A 4 40.45 -34.47 -16.23
C ASP A 4 39.97 -33.01 -16.36
N ARG A 5 39.32 -32.66 -17.47
CA ARG A 5 38.71 -31.34 -17.67
C ARG A 5 37.42 -31.23 -16.84
N ILE A 6 36.55 -32.24 -16.95
CA ILE A 6 35.27 -32.30 -16.23
C ILE A 6 35.47 -32.27 -14.72
N ILE A 7 36.45 -33.03 -14.19
CA ILE A 7 36.74 -33.06 -12.75
C ILE A 7 37.18 -31.67 -12.25
N ARG A 8 38.00 -30.94 -13.02
CA ARG A 8 38.45 -29.59 -12.64
C ARG A 8 37.30 -28.58 -12.65
N GLU A 9 36.43 -28.63 -13.65
CA GLU A 9 35.24 -27.77 -13.73
C GLU A 9 34.28 -28.05 -12.57
N ALA A 10 34.00 -29.32 -12.26
CA ALA A 10 33.15 -29.71 -11.14
C ALA A 10 33.69 -29.22 -9.79
N ASN A 11 35.00 -29.39 -9.54
CA ASN A 11 35.64 -28.91 -8.32
C ASN A 11 35.59 -27.37 -8.20
N GLN A 12 35.70 -26.65 -9.32
CA GLN A 12 35.59 -25.20 -9.33
C GLN A 12 34.16 -24.73 -9.04
N ILE A 13 33.16 -25.42 -9.60
CA ILE A 13 31.74 -25.16 -9.33
C ILE A 13 31.43 -25.43 -7.85
N GLU A 14 31.90 -26.55 -7.30
CA GLU A 14 31.71 -26.88 -5.89
C GLU A 14 32.35 -25.83 -4.97
N LYS A 15 33.57 -25.40 -5.29
CA LYS A 15 34.26 -24.34 -4.54
C LYS A 15 33.48 -23.02 -4.58
N ASN A 16 32.99 -22.64 -5.76
CA ASN A 16 32.18 -21.43 -5.93
C ASN A 16 30.87 -21.53 -5.14
N PHE A 17 30.20 -22.69 -5.17
CA PHE A 17 28.98 -22.93 -4.40
C PHE A 17 29.22 -22.90 -2.89
N ARG A 18 30.32 -23.48 -2.39
CA ARG A 18 30.66 -23.38 -0.96
C ARG A 18 30.97 -21.94 -0.54
N ALA A 19 31.51 -21.13 -1.45
CA ALA A 19 31.77 -19.71 -1.22
C ALA A 19 30.50 -18.84 -1.21
N THR A 20 29.36 -19.32 -1.74
CA THR A 20 28.07 -18.61 -1.62
C THR A 20 27.35 -18.89 -0.30
N ARG A 21 27.87 -19.82 0.52
CA ARG A 21 27.32 -20.13 1.84
C ARG A 21 27.54 -18.95 2.78
N ARG A 22 26.47 -18.22 3.10
CA ARG A 22 26.49 -17.16 4.13
C ARG A 22 26.98 -17.74 5.46
N THR A 23 27.94 -17.09 6.08
CA THR A 23 28.59 -17.53 7.33
C THR A 23 27.85 -17.06 8.59
N GLU A 24 26.93 -16.10 8.44
CA GLU A 24 26.07 -15.60 9.51
C GLU A 24 24.67 -15.43 8.94
N ASP A 25 23.68 -16.00 9.63
CA ASP A 25 22.27 -15.78 9.30
C ASP A 25 21.92 -14.32 9.61
N PHE A 26 21.29 -13.63 8.66
CA PHE A 26 20.78 -12.28 8.91
C PHE A 26 19.76 -12.36 10.06
N LEU A 27 20.01 -11.61 11.13
CA LEU A 27 19.10 -11.46 12.26
C LEU A 27 18.36 -10.13 12.12
N PRO A 28 17.06 -10.13 11.82
CA PRO A 28 16.26 -8.92 11.80
C PRO A 28 16.26 -8.22 13.17
N VAL A 29 16.47 -6.91 13.18
CA VAL A 29 16.40 -6.07 14.38
C VAL A 29 15.16 -5.20 14.30
N ALA A 30 14.43 -5.05 15.42
CA ALA A 30 13.25 -4.19 15.48
C ALA A 30 13.62 -2.73 15.11
N ALA A 31 12.94 -2.21 14.09
CA ALA A 31 13.26 -0.91 13.52
C ALA A 31 12.04 -0.32 12.82
N GLU A 32 11.96 1.00 12.79
CA GLU A 32 11.00 1.72 11.96
C GLU A 32 11.60 1.99 10.58
N LEU A 33 10.84 1.73 9.52
CA LEU A 33 11.21 2.16 8.18
C LEU A 33 10.80 3.62 7.98
N LEU A 34 11.76 4.53 8.03
CA LEU A 34 11.59 5.93 7.63
C LEU A 34 11.82 6.05 6.11
N VAL A 35 10.88 6.68 5.41
CA VAL A 35 10.96 6.96 3.98
C VAL A 35 10.87 8.47 3.75
N ASN A 36 11.88 9.03 3.09
CA ASN A 36 11.96 10.45 2.79
C ASN A 36 11.40 10.70 1.39
N GLY A 37 10.07 10.65 1.26
CA GLY A 37 9.31 10.88 0.04
C GLY A 37 9.78 12.09 -0.76
N LYS A 38 9.99 13.22 -0.08
CA LYS A 38 10.42 14.48 -0.71
C LYS A 38 11.83 14.40 -1.32
N ASN A 39 12.69 13.56 -0.76
CA ASN A 39 14.05 13.34 -1.23
C ASN A 39 14.16 12.16 -2.21
N GLY A 40 13.05 11.76 -2.83
CA GLY A 40 13.03 10.68 -3.82
C GLY A 40 12.88 9.28 -3.22
N GLY A 41 12.74 9.17 -1.89
CA GLY A 41 12.40 7.92 -1.21
C GLY A 41 11.00 7.43 -1.56
N TYR A 42 10.80 6.12 -1.75
CA TYR A 42 9.47 5.51 -1.76
C TYR A 42 9.56 3.99 -1.60
N ILE A 43 8.43 3.37 -1.28
CA ILE A 43 8.28 1.91 -1.32
C ILE A 43 7.57 1.57 -2.62
N ASP A 44 8.16 0.65 -3.39
CA ASP A 44 7.58 0.09 -4.62
C ASP A 44 7.17 -1.35 -4.34
N PHE A 45 5.87 -1.63 -4.45
CA PHE A 45 5.28 -2.95 -4.19
C PHE A 45 5.10 -3.80 -5.46
N GLY A 46 5.57 -3.30 -6.60
CA GLY A 46 5.43 -3.95 -7.90
C GLY A 46 4.10 -3.68 -8.61
N VAL A 47 4.00 -4.19 -9.83
CA VAL A 47 2.85 -4.07 -10.73
C VAL A 47 2.02 -5.34 -10.63
N HIS A 48 0.85 -5.27 -9.97
CA HIS A 48 -0.05 -6.41 -9.82
C HIS A 48 -1.51 -5.95 -9.89
N PRO A 49 -2.32 -6.50 -10.81
CA PRO A 49 -3.75 -6.16 -10.89
C PRO A 49 -4.51 -6.52 -9.60
N GLU A 50 -4.02 -7.49 -8.83
CA GLU A 50 -4.60 -7.90 -7.54
C GLU A 50 -4.61 -6.77 -6.50
N TYR A 51 -3.78 -5.74 -6.65
CA TYR A 51 -3.81 -4.57 -5.77
C TYR A 51 -4.94 -3.59 -6.08
N SER A 52 -5.65 -3.79 -7.19
CA SER A 52 -6.61 -2.82 -7.72
C SER A 52 -7.95 -3.43 -8.14
N ALA A 53 -8.01 -4.75 -8.41
CA ALA A 53 -9.21 -5.47 -8.80
C ALA A 53 -9.58 -6.54 -7.74
N PHE A 54 -10.71 -6.35 -7.07
CA PHE A 54 -11.18 -7.14 -5.93
C PHE A 54 -12.54 -7.81 -6.16
N GLY A 55 -13.10 -7.70 -7.37
CA GLY A 55 -14.40 -8.24 -7.74
C GLY A 55 -14.75 -7.91 -9.19
N GLU A 56 -16.02 -8.12 -9.55
CA GLU A 56 -16.57 -7.67 -10.83
C GLU A 56 -16.74 -6.14 -10.84
N GLN A 57 -16.82 -5.53 -12.03
CA GLN A 57 -17.07 -4.10 -12.17
C GLN A 57 -18.42 -3.72 -11.53
N GLY A 58 -18.44 -2.71 -10.67
CA GLY A 58 -19.63 -2.30 -9.92
C GLY A 58 -19.96 -3.19 -8.71
N GLN A 59 -19.11 -4.16 -8.37
CA GLN A 59 -19.28 -5.07 -7.24
C GLN A 59 -17.98 -5.22 -6.42
N GLN A 60 -17.12 -4.21 -6.45
CA GLN A 60 -15.83 -4.23 -5.78
C GLN A 60 -16.03 -4.14 -4.26
N ALA A 61 -15.38 -5.03 -3.52
CA ALA A 61 -15.38 -5.04 -2.05
C ALA A 61 -13.98 -5.36 -1.53
N PHE A 62 -13.40 -4.42 -0.77
CA PHE A 62 -12.02 -4.55 -0.30
C PHE A 62 -11.72 -3.65 0.89
N THR A 63 -10.62 -3.95 1.58
CA THR A 63 -10.10 -3.15 2.68
C THR A 63 -8.62 -2.91 2.49
N VAL A 64 -8.20 -1.67 2.68
CA VAL A 64 -6.78 -1.27 2.75
C VAL A 64 -6.54 -0.77 4.15
N GLU A 65 -5.60 -1.37 4.87
CA GLU A 65 -5.26 -0.93 6.22
C GLU A 65 -3.76 -0.99 6.47
N PHE A 66 -3.27 -0.02 7.22
CA PHE A 66 -1.86 0.08 7.58
C PHE A 66 -1.68 1.01 8.77
N TRP A 67 -0.54 0.87 9.44
CA TRP A 67 -0.05 1.86 10.37
C TRP A 67 0.86 2.85 9.65
N VAL A 68 0.68 4.14 9.92
CA VAL A 68 1.51 5.21 9.38
C VAL A 68 1.93 6.17 10.49
N LYS A 69 3.10 6.76 10.34
CA LYS A 69 3.57 7.90 11.14
C LYS A 69 4.07 8.98 10.19
N LEU A 70 3.30 10.04 10.02
CA LEU A 70 3.63 11.14 9.12
C LEU A 70 4.57 12.11 9.83
N THR A 71 5.71 12.40 9.22
CA THR A 71 6.76 13.25 9.81
C THR A 71 6.87 14.62 9.14
N ASP A 72 6.30 14.77 7.94
CA ASP A 72 6.25 16.04 7.20
C ASP A 72 4.91 16.76 7.46
N VAL A 73 4.91 17.60 8.50
CA VAL A 73 3.71 18.26 9.03
C VAL A 73 3.14 19.30 8.06
N ASP A 74 4.01 20.19 7.57
CA ASP A 74 3.58 21.33 6.77
C ASP A 74 3.03 20.86 5.43
N GLU A 75 3.71 19.91 4.79
CA GLU A 75 3.25 19.40 3.51
C GLU A 75 1.93 18.64 3.64
N TYR A 76 1.80 17.79 4.65
CA TYR A 76 0.56 17.04 4.85
C TYR A 76 -0.66 17.97 5.03
N LEU A 77 -0.49 19.06 5.76
CA LEU A 77 -1.55 20.00 6.07
C LEU A 77 -1.85 20.98 4.94
N ASN A 78 -0.88 21.29 4.09
CA ASN A 78 -0.99 22.38 3.11
C ASN A 78 -0.89 21.94 1.63
N SER A 79 -0.72 20.65 1.35
CA SER A 79 -0.56 20.12 0.00
C SER A 79 -1.40 18.86 -0.26
N PHE A 80 -1.37 18.39 -1.52
CA PHE A 80 -1.82 17.05 -1.89
C PHE A 80 -0.63 16.10 -1.89
N VAL A 81 -0.66 15.08 -1.02
CA VAL A 81 0.37 14.03 -0.96
C VAL A 81 -0.20 12.62 -0.91
N PHE A 82 0.49 11.68 -1.53
CA PHE A 82 0.15 10.26 -1.50
C PHE A 82 0.75 9.55 -0.28
N LEU A 83 -0.06 8.71 0.38
CA LEU A 83 0.41 7.80 1.42
C LEU A 83 0.63 6.39 0.85
N LEU A 84 -0.35 5.91 0.08
CA LEU A 84 -0.34 4.62 -0.62
C LEU A 84 -1.23 4.74 -1.86
N SER A 85 -0.73 4.32 -3.02
CA SER A 85 -1.39 4.57 -4.29
C SER A 85 -1.24 3.42 -5.29
N THR A 86 -2.36 3.02 -5.88
CA THR A 86 -2.43 2.39 -7.21
C THR A 86 -2.96 3.37 -8.26
N PHE A 87 -3.27 4.61 -7.88
CA PHE A 87 -3.99 5.57 -8.69
C PHE A 87 -3.16 6.10 -9.85
N THR A 88 -3.81 6.28 -11.00
CA THR A 88 -3.27 6.99 -12.16
C THR A 88 -4.29 7.99 -12.69
N ASP A 89 -3.80 9.13 -13.17
CA ASP A 89 -4.53 10.13 -13.95
C ASP A 89 -3.78 10.30 -15.27
N ASP A 90 -4.39 9.88 -16.38
CA ASP A 90 -3.83 10.00 -17.73
C ASP A 90 -4.40 11.23 -18.42
N ASP A 91 -3.72 12.37 -18.27
CA ASP A 91 -4.08 13.65 -18.86
C ASP A 91 -4.05 13.63 -20.39
N THR A 92 -3.32 12.69 -21.00
CA THR A 92 -3.28 12.51 -22.46
C THR A 92 -4.48 11.77 -23.02
N LYS A 93 -5.31 11.17 -22.15
CA LYS A 93 -6.49 10.37 -22.52
C LYS A 93 -7.73 10.86 -21.78
N ASP A 94 -8.06 12.15 -21.93
CA ASP A 94 -9.26 12.77 -21.35
C ASP A 94 -9.37 12.57 -19.82
N HIS A 95 -8.23 12.59 -19.13
CA HIS A 95 -8.12 12.26 -17.71
C HIS A 95 -8.70 10.88 -17.39
N GLU A 96 -8.26 9.84 -18.11
CA GLU A 96 -8.59 8.45 -17.76
C GLU A 96 -8.02 8.16 -16.36
N ARG A 97 -8.91 8.05 -15.37
CA ARG A 97 -8.55 7.88 -13.96
C ARG A 97 -8.87 6.47 -13.52
N LYS A 98 -7.86 5.78 -13.02
CA LYS A 98 -7.97 4.39 -12.56
C LYS A 98 -7.30 4.18 -11.22
N GLY A 99 -7.73 3.14 -10.51
CA GLY A 99 -7.14 2.74 -9.24
C GLY A 99 -7.60 3.62 -8.08
N TRP A 100 -6.99 3.37 -6.93
CA TRP A 100 -7.29 4.06 -5.68
C TRP A 100 -6.03 4.64 -5.05
N ALA A 101 -6.20 5.65 -4.21
CA ALA A 101 -5.12 6.21 -3.41
C ALA A 101 -5.59 6.65 -2.04
N VAL A 102 -4.90 6.18 -0.99
CA VAL A 102 -4.96 6.82 0.33
C VAL A 102 -4.01 8.00 0.32
N ASN A 103 -4.55 9.20 0.56
CA ASN A 103 -3.83 10.45 0.41
C ASN A 103 -4.24 11.50 1.44
N SER A 104 -3.47 12.59 1.48
CA SER A 104 -3.88 13.85 2.10
C SER A 104 -4.19 14.87 1.03
N HIS A 105 -5.28 15.62 1.19
CA HIS A 105 -5.53 16.82 0.40
C HIS A 105 -5.84 18.00 1.33
N PHE A 106 -4.82 18.81 1.62
CA PHE A 106 -4.87 19.94 2.56
C PHE A 106 -5.36 19.51 3.97
N GLY A 107 -4.66 18.56 4.59
CA GLY A 107 -4.99 18.08 5.94
C GLY A 107 -6.28 17.24 6.02
N ARG A 108 -6.69 16.63 4.90
CA ARG A 108 -7.81 15.69 4.87
C ARG A 108 -7.32 14.30 4.53
N LEU A 109 -7.42 13.36 5.46
CA LEU A 109 -7.20 11.95 5.15
C LEU A 109 -8.34 11.47 4.25
N ARG A 110 -7.96 10.98 3.07
CA ARG A 110 -8.87 10.76 1.96
C ARG A 110 -8.55 9.46 1.26
N MET A 111 -9.58 8.80 0.75
CA MET A 111 -9.44 7.81 -0.29
C MET A 111 -9.92 8.43 -1.61
N THR A 112 -9.10 8.39 -2.64
CA THR A 112 -9.48 8.80 -4.00
C THR A 112 -9.72 7.53 -4.81
N TYR A 113 -10.85 7.46 -5.52
CA TYR A 113 -11.17 6.40 -6.48
C TYR A 113 -11.30 7.00 -7.88
N GLY A 114 -10.61 6.40 -8.85
CA GLY A 114 -10.95 6.58 -10.27
C GLY A 114 -12.27 5.87 -10.58
N ILE A 115 -13.24 6.59 -11.12
CA ILE A 115 -14.59 6.06 -11.44
C ILE A 115 -14.98 6.33 -12.91
N GLY A 116 -13.99 6.57 -13.76
CA GLY A 116 -14.17 6.85 -15.18
C GLY A 116 -13.19 7.88 -15.74
N TYR A 117 -13.62 8.57 -16.80
CA TYR A 117 -12.88 9.67 -17.41
C TYR A 117 -13.22 10.97 -16.70
N SER A 118 -12.21 11.71 -16.25
CA SER A 118 -12.35 12.96 -15.50
C SER A 118 -13.14 12.88 -14.18
N ASP A 119 -13.79 11.75 -13.87
CA ASP A 119 -14.59 11.56 -12.67
C ASP A 119 -13.81 10.91 -11.53
N LEU A 120 -14.06 11.43 -10.33
CA LEU A 120 -13.50 10.94 -9.07
C LEU A 120 -14.60 10.80 -8.03
N PHE A 121 -14.38 9.86 -7.11
CA PHE A 121 -15.05 9.82 -5.81
C PHE A 121 -13.98 9.93 -4.73
N GLU A 122 -14.10 10.92 -3.84
CA GLU A 122 -13.00 11.30 -2.93
C GLU A 122 -13.45 11.51 -1.48
N PRO A 123 -14.03 10.47 -0.83
CA PRO A 123 -14.43 10.54 0.57
C PRO A 123 -13.21 10.82 1.46
N GLY A 124 -13.35 11.78 2.37
CA GLY A 124 -12.30 12.12 3.32
C GLY A 124 -12.79 13.05 4.42
N PHE A 125 -12.03 13.13 5.50
CA PHE A 125 -12.33 13.95 6.68
C PHE A 125 -11.08 14.68 7.14
N SER A 126 -11.24 15.77 7.89
CA SER A 126 -10.11 16.51 8.44
C SER A 126 -9.31 15.65 9.41
N PHE A 127 -8.00 15.59 9.21
CA PHE A 127 -7.08 14.78 10.00
C PHE A 127 -5.78 15.55 10.23
N SER A 128 -5.27 15.52 11.44
CA SER A 128 -4.08 16.31 11.79
C SER A 128 -3.19 15.64 12.84
N THR A 129 -3.36 14.33 13.07
CA THR A 129 -2.47 13.58 13.96
C THR A 129 -1.18 13.27 13.23
N LEU A 130 -0.08 13.84 13.71
CA LEU A 130 1.23 13.82 13.07
C LEU A 130 2.30 13.43 14.10
N ASN A 131 3.45 12.93 13.65
CA ASN A 131 4.55 12.44 14.49
C ASN A 131 4.15 11.34 15.49
N GLN A 132 3.02 10.67 15.26
CA GLN A 132 2.51 9.57 16.05
C GLN A 132 2.08 8.44 15.13
N TRP A 133 2.22 7.20 15.61
CA TRP A 133 1.67 6.04 14.92
C TRP A 133 0.15 6.10 14.98
N VAL A 134 -0.46 6.02 13.80
CA VAL A 134 -1.91 5.92 13.64
C VAL A 134 -2.22 4.73 12.75
N HIS A 135 -3.20 3.93 13.17
CA HIS A 135 -3.79 2.91 12.32
C HIS A 135 -4.81 3.58 11.41
N VAL A 136 -4.72 3.33 10.11
CA VAL A 136 -5.69 3.80 9.11
C VAL A 136 -6.26 2.57 8.44
N ALA A 137 -7.59 2.50 8.35
CA ALA A 137 -8.27 1.52 7.52
C ALA A 137 -9.32 2.19 6.66
N VAL A 138 -9.32 1.87 5.36
CA VAL A 138 -10.37 2.26 4.41
C VAL A 138 -11.07 1.00 3.94
N VAL A 139 -12.36 0.90 4.25
CA VAL A 139 -13.23 -0.20 3.85
C VAL A 139 -14.11 0.28 2.70
N THR A 140 -14.10 -0.46 1.60
CA THR A 140 -14.86 -0.16 0.37
C THR A 140 -15.81 -1.30 0.05
N ASN A 141 -17.05 -0.99 -0.30
CA ASN A 141 -17.99 -1.93 -0.91
C ASN A 141 -18.98 -1.17 -1.79
N GLU A 142 -18.94 -1.37 -3.10
CA GLU A 142 -19.83 -0.69 -4.06
C GLU A 142 -21.31 -1.01 -3.84
N ASN A 143 -21.61 -2.15 -3.20
CA ASN A 143 -22.97 -2.55 -2.82
C ASN A 143 -23.37 -2.10 -1.40
N GLY A 144 -22.49 -1.41 -0.68
CA GLY A 144 -22.73 -0.89 0.66
C GLY A 144 -21.92 -1.62 1.71
N VAL A 145 -21.06 -0.89 2.43
CA VAL A 145 -20.32 -1.42 3.58
C VAL A 145 -21.33 -1.81 4.66
N ASP A 146 -21.25 -3.05 5.15
CA ASP A 146 -22.24 -3.67 6.05
C ASP A 146 -23.69 -3.71 5.47
N GLY A 147 -23.85 -3.56 4.15
CA GLY A 147 -25.15 -3.44 3.50
C GLY A 147 -25.84 -2.09 3.73
N GLU A 148 -25.13 -1.08 4.23
CA GLU A 148 -25.68 0.24 4.52
C GLU A 148 -26.01 1.02 3.24
N VAL A 149 -27.21 1.61 3.20
CA VAL A 149 -27.72 2.44 2.10
C VAL A 149 -28.29 3.73 2.68
N ARG A 150 -27.93 4.88 2.09
CA ARG A 150 -28.41 6.21 2.47
C ARG A 150 -29.03 6.89 1.25
N ASP A 151 -30.28 7.32 1.36
CA ASP A 151 -31.04 7.94 0.26
C ASP A 151 -31.10 7.07 -1.01
N GLY A 152 -31.16 5.75 -0.83
CA GLY A 152 -31.17 4.78 -1.94
C GLY A 152 -29.81 4.58 -2.60
N ILE A 153 -28.73 5.17 -2.07
CA ILE A 153 -27.36 5.05 -2.59
C ILE A 153 -26.50 4.30 -1.55
N PRO A 154 -25.74 3.27 -1.96
CA PRO A 154 -24.90 2.52 -1.03
C PRO A 154 -23.87 3.41 -0.32
N VAL A 155 -23.62 3.11 0.96
CA VAL A 155 -22.46 3.64 1.69
C VAL A 155 -21.22 2.92 1.18
N MET A 156 -20.57 3.51 0.19
CA MET A 156 -19.47 2.89 -0.53
C MET A 156 -18.19 2.82 0.30
N THR A 157 -17.94 3.81 1.17
CA THR A 157 -16.66 3.92 1.87
C THR A 157 -16.87 4.23 3.35
N LYS A 158 -16.17 3.47 4.20
CA LYS A 158 -15.94 3.80 5.61
C LYS A 158 -14.46 3.97 5.87
N ILE A 159 -14.07 5.02 6.59
CA ILE A 159 -12.69 5.25 7.00
C ILE A 159 -12.60 5.18 8.52
N TYR A 160 -11.66 4.39 9.01
CA TYR A 160 -11.37 4.20 10.42
C TYR A 160 -9.98 4.71 10.74
N VAL A 161 -9.84 5.31 11.93
CA VAL A 161 -8.54 5.67 12.50
C VAL A 161 -8.47 5.10 13.90
N ASN A 162 -7.38 4.41 14.22
CA ASN A 162 -7.18 3.76 15.52
C ASN A 162 -8.42 2.94 15.91
N GLY A 163 -8.90 2.13 14.98
CA GLY A 163 -10.05 1.26 15.19
C GLY A 163 -11.38 1.98 15.38
N GLN A 164 -11.46 3.31 15.23
CA GLN A 164 -12.71 4.08 15.38
C GLN A 164 -13.20 4.57 14.03
N LEU A 165 -14.51 4.45 13.77
CA LEU A 165 -15.13 4.98 12.56
C LEU A 165 -15.07 6.51 12.54
N MET A 166 -14.40 7.07 11.54
CA MET A 166 -14.25 8.52 11.36
C MET A 166 -15.11 9.08 10.23
N LEU A 167 -15.37 8.26 9.20
CA LEU A 167 -16.17 8.65 8.03
C LEU A 167 -17.04 7.48 7.57
N SER A 168 -18.29 7.77 7.22
CA SER A 168 -19.21 6.86 6.54
C SER A 168 -19.89 7.63 5.40
N GLU A 169 -19.41 7.39 4.17
CA GLU A 169 -19.75 8.18 2.99
C GLU A 169 -20.47 7.34 1.93
N ARG A 170 -21.56 7.91 1.41
CA ARG A 170 -22.31 7.30 0.30
C ARG A 170 -21.58 7.51 -1.02
N GLY A 171 -21.80 6.61 -1.95
CA GLY A 171 -21.35 6.79 -3.33
C GLY A 171 -21.99 8.03 -3.97
N ARG A 172 -21.55 8.33 -5.20
CA ARG A 172 -22.13 9.42 -6.01
C ARG A 172 -23.56 9.11 -6.46
N ASP A 173 -24.31 10.17 -6.75
CA ASP A 173 -25.70 10.08 -7.23
C ASP A 173 -25.83 9.39 -8.60
N ASP A 174 -24.82 9.55 -9.46
CA ASP A 174 -24.72 8.91 -10.78
C ASP A 174 -24.30 7.44 -10.72
N ARG A 175 -23.90 6.94 -9.55
CA ARG A 175 -23.51 5.55 -9.28
C ARG A 175 -22.44 5.02 -10.24
N LEU A 176 -21.53 5.88 -10.67
CA LEU A 176 -20.38 5.45 -11.47
C LEU A 176 -19.52 4.46 -10.65
N PRO A 177 -19.16 3.29 -11.21
CA PRO A 177 -18.41 2.29 -10.49
C PRO A 177 -16.93 2.66 -10.40
N TYR A 178 -16.27 2.14 -9.38
CA TYR A 178 -14.82 2.11 -9.27
C TYR A 178 -14.20 1.43 -10.49
N THR A 179 -13.15 2.06 -11.03
CA THR A 179 -12.38 1.57 -12.17
C THR A 179 -11.01 1.07 -11.69
N PRO A 180 -10.79 -0.25 -11.61
CA PRO A 180 -9.49 -0.83 -11.28
C PRO A 180 -8.36 -0.32 -12.18
N ASN A 181 -7.16 -0.21 -11.63
CA ASN A 181 -5.96 0.06 -12.43
C ASN A 181 -5.48 -1.22 -13.13
N ASP A 182 -5.52 -1.18 -14.46
CA ASP A 182 -5.06 -2.22 -15.39
C ASP A 182 -3.80 -1.79 -16.16
N LYS A 183 -3.22 -0.62 -15.84
CA LYS A 183 -1.97 -0.12 -16.44
C LYS A 183 -0.76 -0.79 -15.78
N GLU A 184 0.37 -0.80 -16.47
CA GLU A 184 1.66 -1.28 -15.93
C GLU A 184 2.30 -0.25 -14.97
N VAL A 185 1.58 0.10 -13.90
CA VAL A 185 2.01 1.08 -12.90
C VAL A 185 2.02 0.41 -11.53
N ALA A 186 3.15 0.55 -10.83
CA ALA A 186 3.33 -0.11 -9.54
C ALA A 186 2.47 0.52 -8.45
N MET A 187 2.05 -0.30 -7.48
CA MET A 187 1.58 0.25 -6.21
C MET A 187 2.77 0.85 -5.47
N VAL A 188 2.63 2.06 -4.95
CA VAL A 188 3.71 2.78 -4.25
C VAL A 188 3.22 3.44 -2.97
N ALA A 189 4.11 3.57 -1.97
CA ALA A 189 3.88 4.39 -0.78
C ALA A 189 4.77 5.62 -0.74
N PHE A 190 4.31 6.67 -0.06
CA PHE A 190 5.00 7.96 0.12
C PHE A 190 5.24 8.78 -1.17
N THR A 191 4.67 8.35 -2.29
CA THR A 191 4.64 9.05 -3.57
C THR A 191 3.48 8.57 -4.44
N GLY A 192 3.23 9.24 -5.56
CA GLY A 192 2.38 8.72 -6.65
C GLY A 192 3.21 8.47 -7.91
N LEU A 193 2.61 7.74 -8.85
CA LEU A 193 3.13 7.52 -10.20
C LEU A 193 2.11 8.05 -11.23
N SER A 194 2.60 8.58 -12.36
CA SER A 194 1.76 8.92 -13.51
C SER A 194 1.25 7.66 -14.22
N ALA A 195 0.33 7.83 -15.17
CA ALA A 195 -0.14 6.75 -16.05
C ALA A 195 0.99 6.09 -16.88
N THR A 196 2.15 6.74 -16.99
CA THR A 196 3.37 6.25 -17.67
C THR A 196 4.46 5.81 -16.69
N ALA A 197 4.09 5.50 -15.45
CA ALA A 197 4.96 5.02 -14.38
C ALA A 197 6.07 6.00 -13.94
N ASN A 198 5.95 7.29 -14.27
CA ASN A 198 6.89 8.31 -13.81
C ASN A 198 6.53 8.79 -12.39
N ARG A 199 7.52 8.94 -11.52
CA ARG A 199 7.30 9.43 -10.15
C ARG A 199 6.78 10.88 -10.15
N ILE A 200 5.72 11.11 -9.37
CA ILE A 200 5.11 12.42 -9.13
C ILE A 200 5.69 13.00 -7.82
N GLY A 201 6.88 13.60 -7.92
CA GLY A 201 7.68 13.99 -6.74
C GLY A 201 7.10 15.13 -5.91
N GLU A 202 6.34 16.04 -6.54
CA GLU A 202 5.67 17.14 -5.86
C GLU A 202 4.55 16.67 -4.93
N LYS A 203 4.02 15.46 -5.15
CA LYS A 203 2.99 14.82 -4.31
C LYS A 203 3.54 13.73 -3.38
N SER A 204 4.85 13.71 -3.14
CA SER A 204 5.49 12.83 -2.16
C SER A 204 5.42 13.38 -0.73
N THR A 205 5.53 12.52 0.28
CA THR A 205 5.56 12.90 1.71
C THR A 205 6.51 12.03 2.52
N ASN A 206 7.00 12.52 3.65
CA ASN A 206 7.89 11.77 4.52
C ASN A 206 7.09 11.06 5.62
N GLY A 207 7.51 9.85 5.97
CA GLY A 207 6.94 9.15 7.11
C GLY A 207 7.42 7.73 7.27
N CYS A 208 6.80 7.02 8.20
CA CYS A 208 7.02 5.61 8.44
C CYS A 208 5.74 4.82 8.17
N MET A 209 5.88 3.58 7.71
CA MET A 209 4.76 2.65 7.50
C MET A 209 5.10 1.29 8.10
N ARG A 210 4.11 0.62 8.68
CA ARG A 210 4.20 -0.77 9.15
C ARG A 210 2.85 -1.47 9.04
N HIS A 211 2.87 -2.79 9.03
CA HIS A 211 1.69 -3.66 8.99
C HIS A 211 0.69 -3.24 7.90
N LEU A 212 1.17 -3.09 6.65
CA LEU A 212 0.32 -2.85 5.50
C LEU A 212 -0.39 -4.14 5.12
N HIS A 213 -1.70 -4.12 5.00
CA HIS A 213 -2.51 -5.24 4.51
C HIS A 213 -3.57 -4.76 3.51
N ILE A 214 -3.77 -5.55 2.47
CA ILE A 214 -4.87 -5.38 1.50
C ILE A 214 -5.70 -6.64 1.50
N TRP A 215 -7.01 -6.48 1.65
CA TRP A 215 -8.00 -7.55 1.76
C TRP A 215 -9.00 -7.46 0.62
N LYS A 216 -9.34 -8.59 0.00
CA LYS A 216 -10.41 -8.68 -1.03
C LYS A 216 -11.82 -8.85 -0.41
N SER A 217 -12.00 -8.27 0.77
CA SER A 217 -13.26 -8.26 1.51
C SER A 217 -13.44 -6.91 2.20
N ALA A 218 -14.69 -6.52 2.41
CA ALA A 218 -15.03 -5.36 3.23
C ALA A 218 -15.04 -5.80 4.70
N LYS A 219 -14.04 -5.37 5.47
CA LYS A 219 -13.91 -5.72 6.89
C LYS A 219 -14.91 -4.94 7.74
N THR A 220 -15.47 -5.61 8.74
CA THR A 220 -16.36 -5.04 9.74
C THR A 220 -15.60 -4.18 10.75
N GLN A 221 -16.31 -3.31 11.48
CA GLN A 221 -15.75 -2.51 12.58
C GLN A 221 -14.98 -3.37 13.62
N ALA A 222 -15.48 -4.56 13.97
CA ALA A 222 -14.84 -5.44 14.93
C ALA A 222 -13.53 -6.03 14.38
N GLU A 223 -13.50 -6.41 13.10
CA GLU A 223 -12.28 -6.87 12.44
C GLU A 223 -11.24 -5.76 12.33
N ILE A 224 -11.66 -4.52 12.03
CA ILE A 224 -10.75 -3.36 12.00
C ILE A 224 -10.14 -3.09 13.38
N GLN A 225 -10.92 -3.19 14.46
CA GLN A 225 -10.39 -3.08 15.83
C GLN A 225 -9.40 -4.20 16.14
N HIS A 226 -9.69 -5.44 15.75
CA HIS A 226 -8.77 -6.55 15.92
C HIS A 226 -7.45 -6.36 15.15
N LEU A 227 -7.50 -5.91 13.90
CA LEU A 227 -6.32 -5.63 13.09
C LEU A 227 -5.47 -4.49 13.67
N MET A 228 -6.10 -3.49 14.27
CA MET A 228 -5.39 -2.45 15.02
C MET A 228 -4.75 -3.02 16.30
N ASP A 229 -5.50 -3.76 17.11
CA ASP A 229 -5.03 -4.20 18.44
C ASP A 229 -3.94 -5.28 18.34
N THR A 230 -4.02 -6.14 17.32
CA THR A 230 -3.11 -7.27 17.13
C THR A 230 -2.68 -7.41 15.66
N PRO A 231 -1.94 -6.44 15.08
CA PRO A 231 -1.57 -6.48 13.66
C PRO A 231 -0.65 -7.66 13.31
N GLU A 232 0.02 -8.26 14.29
CA GLU A 232 0.84 -9.48 14.15
C GLU A 232 0.02 -10.76 14.07
N SER A 233 -1.31 -10.72 14.29
CA SER A 233 -2.18 -11.88 14.09
C SER A 233 -2.35 -12.22 12.60
N VAL A 234 -2.05 -11.28 11.71
CA VAL A 234 -2.05 -11.50 10.25
C VAL A 234 -0.81 -12.30 9.86
N THR A 235 -1.04 -13.49 9.32
CA THR A 235 -0.01 -14.50 9.06
C THR A 235 0.34 -14.66 7.58
N GLY A 236 -0.52 -14.21 6.68
CA GLY A 236 -0.40 -14.49 5.24
C GLY A 236 -1.23 -15.69 4.76
N SER A 237 -1.89 -16.41 5.69
CA SER A 237 -2.67 -17.61 5.40
C SER A 237 -4.18 -17.36 5.28
N GLU A 238 -4.61 -16.13 5.56
CA GLU A 238 -6.00 -15.70 5.48
C GLU A 238 -6.50 -15.77 4.03
N SER A 239 -7.68 -16.35 3.83
CA SER A 239 -8.21 -16.64 2.49
C SER A 239 -8.57 -15.39 1.68
N ASP A 240 -8.81 -14.28 2.37
CA ASP A 240 -9.18 -12.99 1.82
C ASP A 240 -8.06 -11.94 1.89
N LEU A 241 -6.87 -12.29 2.40
CA LEU A 241 -5.70 -11.44 2.29
C LEU A 241 -5.15 -11.49 0.87
N VAL A 242 -5.00 -10.32 0.25
CA VAL A 242 -4.33 -10.17 -1.04
C VAL A 242 -2.82 -10.16 -0.82
N CYS A 243 -2.32 -9.21 -0.03
CA CYS A 243 -0.91 -9.04 0.27
C CYS A 243 -0.73 -8.37 1.65
N GLY A 244 0.45 -8.53 2.24
CA GLY A 244 0.77 -7.94 3.54
C GLY A 244 2.25 -7.71 3.81
N TRP A 245 2.64 -6.57 4.38
CA TRP A 245 4.04 -6.30 4.78
C TRP A 245 4.13 -5.75 6.20
N THR A 246 4.93 -6.40 7.04
CA THR A 246 5.10 -6.00 8.45
C THR A 246 5.91 -4.71 8.61
N LEU A 247 7.06 -4.59 7.92
CA LEU A 247 7.95 -3.41 7.92
C LEU A 247 8.31 -2.82 9.31
N ASN A 248 8.39 -3.67 10.35
CA ASN A 248 8.72 -3.26 11.72
C ASN A 248 10.10 -3.74 12.19
N LYS A 249 10.93 -4.21 11.26
CA LYS A 249 12.28 -4.73 11.50
C LYS A 249 13.12 -4.65 10.24
N THR A 250 14.44 -4.58 10.41
CA THR A 250 15.40 -4.61 9.30
C THR A 250 15.22 -5.86 8.44
N VAL A 251 15.57 -5.75 7.16
CA VAL A 251 15.47 -6.82 6.17
C VAL A 251 16.84 -7.12 5.55
N SER A 252 17.04 -8.36 5.12
CA SER A 252 18.32 -8.77 4.54
C SER A 252 18.55 -8.26 3.13
N ASP A 253 17.48 -7.89 2.44
CA ASP A 253 17.51 -7.33 1.08
C ASP A 253 16.38 -6.30 0.91
N ASN A 254 16.76 -5.02 0.83
CA ASN A 254 15.83 -3.92 0.60
C ASN A 254 15.22 -3.93 -0.81
N ASN A 255 15.71 -4.77 -1.73
CA ASN A 255 15.18 -4.90 -3.09
C ASN A 255 14.18 -6.04 -3.28
N ASN A 256 14.01 -6.88 -2.25
CA ASN A 256 13.16 -8.08 -2.34
C ASN A 256 12.54 -8.40 -0.97
N ILE A 257 11.74 -7.47 -0.45
CA ILE A 257 11.01 -7.62 0.80
C ILE A 257 9.73 -8.42 0.52
N LYS A 258 9.78 -9.72 0.82
CA LYS A 258 8.62 -10.61 0.65
C LYS A 258 7.46 -10.18 1.52
N ASP A 259 6.28 -10.25 0.92
CA ASP A 259 5.03 -10.08 1.64
C ASP A 259 4.70 -11.34 2.47
N LEU A 260 3.74 -11.24 3.38
CA LEU A 260 3.32 -12.31 4.28
C LEU A 260 2.77 -13.52 3.52
N THR A 261 2.17 -13.32 2.34
CA THR A 261 1.67 -14.43 1.50
C THR A 261 2.78 -15.15 0.73
N GLY A 262 3.97 -14.55 0.64
CA GLY A 262 5.10 -15.00 -0.16
C GLY A 262 4.93 -14.83 -1.68
N LYS A 263 3.79 -14.30 -2.14
CA LYS A 263 3.47 -14.13 -3.58
C LYS A 263 4.10 -12.87 -4.16
N PHE A 264 4.21 -11.83 -3.35
CA PHE A 264 4.60 -10.50 -3.78
C PHE A 264 5.91 -10.06 -3.13
N SER A 265 6.50 -9.01 -3.68
CA SER A 265 7.71 -8.42 -3.12
C SER A 265 7.70 -6.91 -3.27
N ALA A 266 8.11 -6.23 -2.22
CA ALA A 266 8.40 -4.80 -2.25
C ALA A 266 9.91 -4.55 -2.41
N ARG A 267 10.25 -3.33 -2.82
CA ARG A 267 11.60 -2.78 -2.79
C ARG A 267 11.58 -1.34 -2.30
N LEU A 268 12.66 -0.93 -1.63
CA LEU A 268 12.87 0.44 -1.17
C LEU A 268 13.70 1.19 -2.20
N ILE A 269 13.21 2.34 -2.64
CA ILE A 269 13.85 3.18 -3.65
C ILE A 269 14.24 4.51 -3.02
N GLY A 270 15.39 5.07 -3.41
CA GLY A 270 15.80 6.41 -3.05
C GLY A 270 16.20 6.56 -1.57
N ASP A 271 15.79 7.66 -0.96
CA ASP A 271 16.13 8.05 0.41
C ASP A 271 15.22 7.36 1.45
N PHE A 272 15.77 6.38 2.16
CA PHE A 272 15.11 5.65 3.24
C PHE A 272 16.12 5.23 4.33
N GLN A 273 15.62 4.97 5.53
CA GLN A 273 16.42 4.51 6.65
C GLN A 273 15.64 3.55 7.55
N TRP A 274 16.28 2.47 7.98
CA TRP A 274 15.82 1.68 9.12
C TRP A 274 16.33 2.31 10.42
N VAL A 275 15.42 2.77 11.27
CA VAL A 275 15.72 3.41 12.55
C VAL A 275 15.45 2.40 13.67
N GLU A 276 16.51 1.86 14.28
CA GLU A 276 16.39 0.89 15.36
C GLU A 276 15.66 1.48 16.58
N ASN A 277 14.74 0.69 17.14
CA ASN A 277 14.09 1.02 18.40
C ASN A 277 15.12 0.78 19.52
N ARG A 278 15.75 1.85 20.04
CA ARG A 278 16.65 1.77 21.19
C ARG A 278 15.89 1.61 22.51
#